data_AF-A0A958IR47-F1
#
_entry.id   AF-A0A958IR47-F1
#
_cell.length_a   1.000
_cell.length_b   1.000
_cell.length_c   1.000
_cell.angle_alpha   90.00
_cell.angle_beta   90.00
_cell.angle_gamma   90.00
#
_symmetry.space_group_name_H-M   'P 1'
#
loop_
_entity.id
_entity.type
_entity.pdbx_description
1 polymer ?
#
loop_
_entity_poly.entity_id
_entity_poly.type
_entity_poly.pdbx_seq_one_letter_code
_entity_poly.pdbx_strand_id
1 'polypeptide(L)'
;ALHLAAEVAGKGNLNSVSDAGVGAQCALTGVIGGVLNVLINLPQIKDDSFKNEMKTTCAELERQAHDLAGQCLKEVKAKVASLGRAK
;
A
#
# COMPACT_ATOMS: atom_id res chain seq x y z
N ALA A 1 0.80 6.42 5.81
CA ALA A 1 1.33 6.66 4.45
C ALA A 1 0.31 6.30 3.37
N LEU A 2 -0.13 5.05 3.25
CA LEU A 2 -1.12 4.63 2.22
C LEU A 2 -2.44 5.40 2.27
N HIS A 3 -3.04 5.56 3.45
CA HIS A 3 -4.25 6.39 3.61
C HIS A 3 -4.05 7.83 3.16
N LEU A 4 -2.88 8.41 3.45
CA LEU A 4 -2.55 9.77 3.05
C LEU A 4 -2.35 9.88 1.53
N ALA A 5 -1.73 8.88 0.92
CA ALA A 5 -1.58 8.81 -0.53
C ALA A 5 -2.93 8.69 -1.24
N ALA A 6 -3.86 7.88 -0.71
CA ALA A 6 -5.22 7.77 -1.24
C ALA A 6 -6.01 9.10 -1.11
N GLU A 7 -5.89 9.78 0.02
CA GLU A 7 -6.56 11.08 0.22
C GLU A 7 -6.03 12.16 -0.74
N VAL A 8 -4.70 12.21 -0.94
CA VAL A 8 -4.07 13.12 -1.90
C VAL A 8 -4.42 12.74 -3.34
N ALA A 9 -4.56 11.46 -3.68
CA ALA A 9 -5.02 11.03 -5.00
C ALA A 9 -6.45 11.54 -5.28
N GLY A 10 -7.34 11.51 -4.29
CA GLY A 10 -8.72 12.02 -4.41
C GLY A 10 -8.81 13.55 -4.51
N LYS A 11 -8.11 14.28 -3.62
CA LYS A 11 -8.26 15.74 -3.43
C LYS A 11 -7.15 16.60 -4.02
N GLY A 12 -6.02 16.01 -4.38
CA GLY A 12 -4.79 16.72 -4.72
C GLY A 12 -4.80 17.38 -6.10
N ASN A 13 -3.89 18.36 -6.25
CA ASN A 13 -3.60 19.03 -7.51
C ASN A 13 -3.29 17.99 -8.61
N LEU A 14 -3.89 18.16 -9.79
CA LEU A 14 -3.65 17.30 -10.97
C LEU A 14 -2.16 17.18 -11.32
N ASN A 15 -1.37 18.23 -11.04
CA ASN A 15 0.08 18.24 -11.28
C ASN A 15 0.88 17.36 -10.30
N SER A 16 0.28 16.91 -9.19
CA SER A 16 0.94 16.14 -8.12
C SER A 16 0.38 14.71 -7.97
N VAL A 17 -0.56 14.34 -8.84
CA VAL A 17 -1.27 13.06 -8.74
C VAL A 17 -0.35 11.86 -8.97
N SER A 18 0.71 12.02 -9.78
CA SER A 18 1.73 10.98 -9.96
C SER A 18 2.49 10.67 -8.68
N ASP A 19 2.81 11.69 -7.87
CA ASP A 19 3.56 11.54 -6.63
C ASP A 19 2.77 10.73 -5.59
N ALA A 20 1.44 10.90 -5.58
CA ALA A 20 0.54 10.07 -4.77
C ALA A 20 0.61 8.58 -5.19
N GLY A 21 0.66 8.31 -6.50
CA GLY A 21 0.83 6.97 -7.03
C GLY A 21 2.17 6.34 -6.63
N VAL A 22 3.27 7.09 -6.78
CA VAL A 22 4.61 6.65 -6.35
C VAL A 22 4.63 6.39 -4.85
N GLY A 23 4.14 7.33 -4.03
CA GLY A 23 4.10 7.20 -2.58
C GLY A 23 3.29 5.98 -2.11
N ALA A 24 2.16 5.68 -2.78
CA ALA A 24 1.38 4.49 -2.49
C ALA A 24 2.15 3.20 -2.79
N GLN A 25 2.87 3.13 -3.92
CA GLN A 25 3.67 1.96 -4.27
C GLN A 25 4.87 1.79 -3.32
N CYS A 26 5.56 2.89 -2.96
CA CYS A 26 6.63 2.84 -1.97
C CYS A 26 6.13 2.31 -0.62
N ALA A 27 4.96 2.77 -0.18
CA ALA A 27 4.37 2.32 1.08
C ALA A 27 3.94 0.85 1.04
N LEU A 28 3.39 0.36 -0.09
CA LEU A 28 3.10 -1.07 -0.29
C LEU A 28 4.38 -1.91 -0.15
N THR A 29 5.44 -1.53 -0.86
CA THR A 29 6.73 -2.24 -0.79
C THR A 29 7.28 -2.26 0.64
N GLY A 30 7.13 -1.16 1.39
CA GLY A 30 7.50 -1.10 2.80
C GLY A 30 6.74 -2.10 3.67
N VAL A 31 5.42 -2.24 3.47
CA VAL A 31 4.60 -3.23 4.19
C VAL A 31 5.03 -4.65 3.85
N ILE A 32 5.22 -4.97 2.57
CA ILE A 32 5.68 -6.29 2.12
C ILE A 32 7.04 -6.63 2.76
N GLY A 33 7.98 -5.68 2.74
CA GLY A 33 9.30 -5.87 3.38
C GLY A 33 9.19 -6.15 4.88
N GLY A 34 8.32 -5.40 5.58
CA GLY A 34 8.04 -5.62 7.01
C GLY A 34 7.44 -7.01 7.29
N VAL A 35 6.45 -7.42 6.50
CA VAL A 35 5.82 -8.74 6.60
C VAL A 35 6.84 -9.85 6.38
N LEU A 36 7.67 -9.77 5.34
CA LEU A 36 8.70 -10.77 5.07
C LEU A 36 9.71 -10.89 6.21
N ASN A 37 10.14 -9.75 6.78
CA ASN A 37 11.04 -9.73 7.92
C ASN A 37 10.43 -10.42 9.15
N VAL A 38 9.13 -10.21 9.41
CA VAL A 38 8.42 -10.90 10.49
C VAL A 38 8.37 -12.40 10.21
N LEU A 39 7.92 -12.80 9.02
CA LEU A 39 7.74 -14.21 8.65
C LEU A 39 9.06 -15.01 8.69
N ILE A 40 10.20 -14.41 8.35
CA ILE A 40 11.51 -15.07 8.42
C ILE A 40 11.95 -15.32 9.87
N ASN A 41 11.63 -14.41 10.79
CA ASN A 41 12.01 -14.55 12.20
C ASN A 41 10.99 -15.40 12.99
N LEU A 42 9.75 -15.49 12.53
CA LEU A 42 8.65 -16.14 13.23
C LEU A 42 8.90 -17.61 13.64
N PRO A 43 9.55 -18.48 12.82
CA PRO A 43 9.85 -19.86 13.21
C PRO A 43 10.78 -19.98 14.43
N GLN A 44 11.54 -18.94 14.76
CA GLN A 44 12.46 -18.92 15.90
C GLN A 44 11.73 -18.69 17.24
N ILE A 45 10.43 -18.38 17.19
CA ILE A 45 9.60 -18.14 18.37
C ILE A 45 8.91 -19.43 18.83
N LYS A 46 8.98 -19.71 20.13
CA LYS A 46 8.40 -20.93 20.73
C LYS A 46 6.88 -20.88 20.88
N ASP A 47 6.32 -19.69 21.11
CA ASP A 47 4.88 -19.49 21.32
C ASP A 47 4.08 -19.66 20.02
N ASP A 48 3.37 -20.79 19.89
CA ASP A 48 2.54 -21.10 18.74
C ASP A 48 1.33 -20.17 18.58
N SER A 49 0.76 -19.68 19.69
CA SER A 49 -0.36 -18.74 19.65
C SER A 49 0.09 -17.42 19.03
N PHE A 50 1.23 -16.90 19.50
CA PHE A 50 1.82 -15.68 18.96
C PHE A 50 2.18 -15.83 17.48
N LYS A 51 2.73 -16.97 17.06
CA LYS A 51 3.04 -17.23 15.64
C LYS A 51 1.77 -17.18 14.78
N ASN A 52 0.67 -17.76 15.23
CA ASN A 52 -0.58 -17.76 14.46
C ASN A 52 -1.25 -16.38 14.40
N GLU A 53 -1.24 -15.65 15.52
CA GLU A 53 -1.71 -14.27 15.57
C GLU A 53 -0.91 -13.38 14.61
N MET A 54 0.42 -13.50 14.63
CA MET A 54 1.29 -12.69 13.79
C MET A 54 1.15 -13.02 12.30
N LYS A 55 0.98 -14.30 11.93
CA LYS A 55 0.66 -14.69 10.54
C LYS A 55 -0.64 -14.06 10.06
N THR A 56 -1.68 -14.09 10.90
CA THR A 56 -2.98 -13.49 10.58
C THR A 56 -2.86 -11.98 10.42
N THR A 57 -2.12 -11.34 11.33
CA THR A 57 -1.87 -9.88 11.28
C THR A 57 -1.10 -9.47 10.03
N CYS A 58 -0.03 -10.21 9.69
CA CYS A 58 0.75 -9.96 8.48
C CYS A 58 -0.10 -10.10 7.20
N ALA A 59 -0.90 -11.17 7.11
CA ALA A 59 -1.77 -11.40 5.96
C ALA A 59 -2.80 -10.27 5.79
N GLU A 60 -3.39 -9.79 6.89
CA GLU A 60 -4.36 -8.70 6.83
C GLU A 60 -3.69 -7.36 6.48
N LEU A 61 -2.52 -7.05 7.03
CA LEU A 61 -1.75 -5.85 6.68
C LEU A 61 -1.35 -5.84 5.21
N GLU A 62 -0.87 -6.98 4.69
CA GLU A 62 -0.50 -7.12 3.28
C GLU A 62 -1.72 -6.93 2.37
N ARG A 63 -2.86 -7.56 2.70
CA ARG A 63 -4.13 -7.40 1.96
C ARG A 63 -4.58 -5.94 1.93
N GLN A 64 -4.68 -5.29 3.10
CA GLN A 64 -5.06 -3.88 3.20
C GLN A 64 -4.12 -2.98 2.41
N ALA A 65 -2.81 -3.25 2.45
CA ALA A 65 -1.83 -2.48 1.73
C ALA A 65 -2.00 -2.59 0.20
N HIS A 66 -2.24 -3.81 -0.29
CA HIS A 66 -2.54 -4.05 -1.70
C HIS A 66 -3.82 -3.35 -2.15
N ASP A 67 -4.90 -3.46 -1.36
CA ASP A 67 -6.19 -2.85 -1.68
C ASP A 67 -6.05 -1.33 -1.79
N LEU A 68 -5.43 -0.68 -0.79
CA LEU A 68 -5.23 0.76 -0.76
C LEU A 68 -4.31 1.26 -1.88
N ALA A 69 -3.19 0.57 -2.11
CA ALA A 69 -2.25 0.95 -3.17
C ALA A 69 -2.86 0.75 -4.56
N GLY A 70 -3.65 -0.30 -4.75
CA GLY A 70 -4.38 -0.58 -5.98
C GLY A 70 -5.46 0.46 -6.27
N GLN A 71 -6.24 0.84 -5.26
CA GLN A 71 -7.23 1.92 -5.37
C GLN A 71 -6.57 3.25 -5.72
N CYS A 72 -5.52 3.64 -5.01
CA CYS A 72 -4.76 4.86 -5.30
C CYS A 72 -4.23 4.84 -6.75
N LEU A 73 -3.59 3.75 -7.18
CA LEU A 73 -3.05 3.67 -8.53
C LEU A 73 -4.15 3.74 -9.61
N LYS A 74 -5.33 3.16 -9.36
CA LYS A 74 -6.48 3.25 -10.26
C LYS A 74 -6.94 4.69 -10.43
N GLU A 75 -7.10 5.42 -9.32
CA GLU A 75 -7.50 6.83 -9.34
C GLU A 75 -6.46 7.71 -10.05
N VAL A 76 -5.17 7.51 -9.74
CA VAL A 76 -4.06 8.21 -10.37
C VAL A 76 -4.07 7.99 -11.88
N LYS A 77 -4.17 6.74 -12.34
CA LYS A 77 -4.23 6.42 -13.78
C LYS A 77 -5.44 7.05 -14.46
N ALA A 78 -6.61 7.04 -13.83
CA ALA A 78 -7.81 7.68 -14.38
C ALA A 78 -7.61 9.19 -14.56
N LYS A 79 -7.05 9.86 -13.55
CA LYS A 79 -6.76 11.30 -13.59
C LYS A 79 -5.70 11.65 -14.65
N VAL A 80 -4.61 10.89 -14.71
CA VAL A 80 -3.57 11.06 -15.74
C VAL A 80 -4.15 10.90 -17.16
N ALA A 81 -5.01 9.91 -17.38
CA ALA A 81 -5.65 9.70 -18.68
C ALA A 81 -6.60 10.84 -19.07
N SER A 82 -7.28 11.50 -18.11
CA SER A 82 -8.14 12.65 -18.39
C SER A 82 -7.35 13.91 -18.79
N LEU A 83 -6.13 14.10 -18.28
CA LEU A 83 -5.27 15.23 -18.64
C LEU A 83 -4.84 15.21 -20.10
N GLY A 84 -4.63 14.02 -20.66
CA GLY A 84 -4.26 13.84 -22.07
C GLY A 84 -5.40 14.13 -23.06
N ARG A 85 -6.66 14.20 -22.61
CA ARG A 85 -7.83 14.48 -23.46
C ARG A 85 -8.26 15.95 -23.47
N ALA A 86 -7.69 16.77 -22.58
CA ALA A 86 -7.99 18.20 -22.45
C ALA A 86 -7.01 19.11 -23.23
N LYS A 87 -6.05 18.50 -23.94
CA LYS A 87 -5.20 19.15 -24.94
C LYS A 87 -5.69 18.77 -26.33
#